data_AF-A0A8X6N646-F1
#
_entry.id   AF-A0A8X6N646-F1
#
_cell.length_a   1.000
_cell.length_b   1.000
_cell.length_c   1.000
_cell.angle_alpha   90.00
_cell.angle_beta   90.00
_cell.angle_gamma   90.00
#
_symmetry.space_group_name_H-M   'P 1'
#
loop_
_entity.id
_entity.type
_entity.pdbx_description
1 polymer ?
#
loop_
_entity_poly.entity_id
_entity_poly.type
_entity_poly.pdbx_seq_one_letter_code
_entity_poly.pdbx_strand_id
1 'polypeptide(L)'
;MQAILASLNENLDPLATVADEINDLSFPQGINSVAATSNHNTAHFEQQIAQLTQQVSELTSFMKPSRSPARNSKNIHIRSDPRNRFKRYQESINGYCFYQTNFGSNAKKQSTPCSFHSEN
;
A
#
# COMPACT_ATOMS: atom_id res chain seq x y z
N MET A 1 40.76 42.97 -45.24
CA MET A 1 40.02 41.71 -45.52
C MET A 1 39.45 41.62 -46.95
N GLN A 2 39.83 42.47 -47.91
CA GLN A 2 39.38 42.33 -49.32
C GLN A 2 40.41 41.65 -50.23
N ALA A 3 41.70 41.71 -49.88
CA ALA A 3 42.78 41.12 -50.69
C ALA A 3 42.77 39.58 -50.70
N ILE A 4 42.36 38.94 -49.60
CA ILE A 4 42.26 37.47 -49.50
C ILE A 4 41.12 36.96 -50.39
N LEU A 5 39.97 37.65 -50.36
CA LEU A 5 38.80 37.33 -51.19
C LEU A 5 39.07 37.51 -52.70
N ALA A 6 39.87 38.51 -53.08
CA ALA A 6 40.25 38.72 -54.48
C ALA A 6 41.30 37.71 -54.99
N SER A 7 42.12 37.13 -54.09
CA SER A 7 43.14 36.13 -54.46
C SER A 7 42.57 34.73 -54.67
N LEU A 8 41.40 34.45 -54.09
CA LEU A 8 40.62 33.24 -54.31
C LEU A 8 39.69 33.49 -55.51
N ASN A 9 40.25 33.55 -56.72
CA ASN A 9 39.48 33.64 -57.98
C ASN A 9 38.79 32.30 -58.32
N GLU A 10 38.42 31.53 -57.31
CA GLU A 10 37.75 30.24 -57.42
C GLU A 10 36.27 30.45 -57.11
N ASN A 11 35.42 29.72 -57.85
CA ASN A 11 33.98 29.84 -57.74
C ASN A 11 33.56 29.60 -56.28
N LEU A 12 32.86 30.55 -55.69
CA LEU A 12 32.42 30.48 -54.29
C LEU A 12 31.39 29.36 -54.08
N ASP A 13 30.64 29.01 -55.12
CA ASP A 13 29.61 27.97 -55.08
C ASP A 13 30.17 26.57 -54.74
N PRO A 14 31.20 26.04 -55.42
CA PRO A 14 31.80 24.76 -55.03
C PRO A 14 32.48 24.83 -53.65
N LEU A 15 33.04 25.98 -53.25
CA LEU A 15 33.63 26.14 -51.93
C LEU A 15 32.57 26.09 -50.81
N ALA A 16 31.43 26.74 -51.02
CA ALA A 16 30.28 26.66 -50.12
C ALA A 16 29.74 25.23 -50.01
N THR A 17 29.67 24.52 -51.15
CA THR A 17 29.23 23.12 -51.19
C THR A 17 30.15 22.20 -50.36
N VAL A 18 31.47 22.39 -50.46
CA VAL A 18 32.44 21.62 -49.67
C VAL A 18 32.37 22.00 -48.19
N ALA A 19 32.13 23.27 -47.86
CA ALA A 19 31.96 23.70 -46.48
C ALA A 19 30.70 23.09 -45.84
N ASP A 20 29.59 22.99 -46.59
CA ASP A 20 28.35 22.34 -46.15
C ASP A 20 28.56 20.83 -45.96
N GLU A 21 29.28 20.16 -46.87
CA GLU A 21 29.61 18.73 -46.74
C GLU A 21 30.52 18.46 -45.54
N ILE A 22 31.52 19.32 -45.30
CA ILE A 22 32.34 19.24 -44.07
C ILE A 22 31.49 19.49 -42.84
N ASN A 23 30.54 20.42 -42.86
CA ASN A 23 29.64 20.66 -41.74
C ASN A 23 28.78 19.41 -41.45
N ASP A 24 28.26 18.75 -42.48
CA ASP A 24 27.47 17.52 -42.33
C ASP A 24 28.32 16.32 -41.83
N LEU A 25 29.60 16.24 -42.22
CA LEU A 25 30.50 15.14 -41.83
C LEU A 25 31.27 15.38 -40.52
N SER A 26 31.59 16.64 -40.21
CA SER A 26 32.44 17.04 -39.08
C SER A 26 31.62 17.22 -37.79
N PHE A 27 30.31 17.35 -37.92
CA PHE A 27 29.39 17.14 -36.80
C PHE A 27 28.76 15.76 -36.93
N PRO A 28 29.28 14.73 -36.23
CA PRO A 28 28.38 13.72 -35.73
C PRO A 28 27.42 14.47 -34.81
N GLN A 29 26.30 14.95 -35.38
CA GLN A 29 25.09 15.36 -34.67
C GLN A 29 24.97 14.35 -33.55
N GLY A 30 25.23 14.79 -32.31
CA GLY A 30 25.43 13.91 -31.17
C GLY A 30 24.22 13.01 -31.07
N ILE A 31 24.34 11.79 -31.61
CA ILE A 31 23.33 10.77 -31.58
C ILE A 31 23.21 10.41 -30.10
N ASN A 32 22.26 11.07 -29.44
CA ASN A 32 21.88 10.87 -28.05
C ASN A 32 23.02 11.09 -27.04
N SER A 33 23.59 12.29 -27.00
CA SER A 33 24.01 12.81 -25.69
C SER A 33 22.74 13.20 -24.92
N VAL A 34 21.96 12.22 -24.46
CA VAL A 34 21.15 12.40 -23.25
C VAL A 34 22.19 12.64 -22.17
N ALA A 35 22.51 13.92 -21.97
CA ALA A 35 23.52 14.36 -21.05
C ALA A 35 23.29 13.67 -19.71
N ALA A 36 24.39 13.23 -19.10
CA ALA A 36 24.48 12.54 -17.82
C ALA A 36 23.82 13.26 -16.62
N THR A 37 23.07 14.35 -16.84
CA THR A 37 22.21 15.04 -15.89
C THR A 37 20.91 14.28 -15.60
N SER A 38 20.49 13.35 -16.47
CA SER A 38 19.35 12.45 -16.22
C SER A 38 19.63 11.38 -15.16
N ASN A 39 20.90 11.02 -14.93
CA ASN A 39 21.29 9.91 -14.05
C ASN A 39 20.94 10.17 -12.57
N HIS A 40 21.00 11.42 -12.12
CA HIS A 40 20.68 11.74 -10.72
C HIS A 40 19.16 11.69 -10.47
N ASN A 41 18.35 12.14 -11.43
CA ASN A 41 16.90 12.10 -11.33
C ASN A 41 16.38 10.66 -11.46
N THR A 42 16.94 9.89 -12.38
CA THR A 42 16.60 8.46 -12.55
C THR A 42 16.99 7.64 -11.33
N ALA A 43 18.20 7.78 -10.79
CA ALA A 43 18.61 7.10 -9.57
C ALA A 43 17.74 7.49 -8.36
N HIS A 44 17.36 8.77 -8.23
CA HIS A 44 16.46 9.23 -7.19
C HIS A 44 15.04 8.65 -7.34
N PHE A 45 14.51 8.59 -8.56
CA PHE A 45 13.21 7.96 -8.84
C PHE A 45 13.26 6.45 -8.63
N GLU A 46 14.33 5.77 -9.02
CA GLU A 46 14.54 4.34 -8.76
C GLU A 46 14.55 4.06 -7.25
N GLN A 47 15.22 4.89 -6.46
CA GLN A 47 15.24 4.78 -5.01
C GLN A 47 13.85 5.02 -4.41
N GLN A 48 13.11 6.02 -4.88
CA GLN A 48 11.73 6.27 -4.44
C GLN A 48 10.80 5.11 -4.82
N ILE A 49 10.92 4.56 -6.02
CA ILE A 49 10.14 3.41 -6.47
C ILE A 49 10.45 2.17 -5.61
N ALA A 50 11.72 1.93 -5.28
CA ALA A 50 12.12 0.83 -4.40
C ALA A 50 11.50 0.96 -3.00
N GLN A 51 11.55 2.17 -2.42
CA GLN A 51 10.94 2.46 -1.11
C GLN A 51 9.42 2.28 -1.13
N LEU A 52 8.74 2.80 -2.15
CA LEU A 52 7.29 2.64 -2.30
C LEU A 52 6.92 1.16 -2.50
N THR A 53 7.70 0.42 -3.28
CA THR A 53 7.48 -1.02 -3.50
C THR A 53 7.62 -1.79 -2.18
N GLN A 54 8.61 -1.46 -1.34
CA GLN A 54 8.75 -2.05 -0.02
C GLN A 54 7.54 -1.75 0.87
N GLN A 55 7.13 -0.49 0.97
CA GLN A 55 5.97 -0.07 1.78
C GLN A 55 4.68 -0.78 1.34
N VAL A 56 4.45 -0.92 0.03
CA VAL A 56 3.31 -1.66 -0.51
C VAL A 56 3.42 -3.16 -0.19
N SER A 57 4.62 -3.74 -0.24
CA SER A 57 4.83 -5.15 0.13
C SER A 57 4.52 -5.40 1.62
N GLU A 58 4.91 -4.48 2.49
CA GLU A 58 4.66 -4.54 3.92
C GLU A 58 3.17 -4.37 4.22
N LEU A 59 2.54 -3.33 3.66
CA LEU A 59 1.09 -3.12 3.76
C LEU A 59 0.30 -4.33 3.26
N THR A 60 0.65 -4.87 2.10
CA THR A 60 -0.01 -6.07 1.57
C THR A 60 0.26 -7.30 2.44
N SER A 61 1.40 -7.39 3.12
CA SER A 61 1.66 -8.46 4.09
C SER A 61 0.79 -8.37 5.34
N PHE A 62 0.53 -7.15 5.84
CA PHE A 62 -0.39 -6.92 6.96
C PHE A 62 -1.85 -7.11 6.56
N MET A 63 -2.21 -6.69 5.35
CA MET A 63 -3.57 -6.80 4.82
C MET A 63 -3.89 -8.22 4.34
N LYS A 64 -2.90 -9.07 4.07
CA LYS A 64 -3.16 -10.50 3.85
C LYS A 64 -3.79 -11.03 5.13
N PRO A 65 -5.10 -11.34 5.13
CA PRO A 65 -5.67 -12.02 6.28
C PRO A 65 -4.84 -13.29 6.43
N SER A 66 -4.31 -13.52 7.63
CA SER A 66 -3.71 -14.80 8.00
C SER A 66 -4.75 -15.85 7.65
N ARG A 67 -4.61 -16.42 6.44
CA ARG A 67 -5.32 -17.61 6.04
C ARG A 67 -4.66 -18.67 6.88
N SER A 68 -5.15 -18.78 8.11
CA SER A 68 -5.02 -19.95 8.94
C SER A 68 -5.11 -21.12 7.97
N PRO A 69 -4.10 -22.00 7.90
CA PRO A 69 -4.16 -23.16 7.03
C PRO A 69 -5.50 -23.80 7.35
N ALA A 70 -6.37 -23.85 6.34
CA ALA A 70 -7.64 -24.53 6.45
C ALA A 70 -7.26 -25.95 6.82
N ARG A 71 -7.25 -26.23 8.13
CA ARG A 71 -7.14 -27.58 8.64
C ARG A 71 -8.40 -28.20 8.09
N ASN A 72 -8.19 -29.05 7.09
CA ASN A 72 -9.07 -30.11 6.69
C ASN A 72 -9.53 -30.82 7.96
N SER A 73 -10.55 -30.29 8.61
CA SER A 73 -11.19 -30.91 9.74
C SER A 73 -12.64 -30.99 9.39
N LYS A 74 -12.90 -32.00 8.56
CA LYS A 74 -14.18 -32.68 8.46
C LYS A 74 -14.79 -32.70 9.87
N ASN A 75 -15.95 -32.06 10.03
CA ASN A 75 -16.85 -32.25 11.17
C ASN A 75 -16.23 -32.05 12.56
N ILE A 76 -15.64 -30.89 12.87
CA ILE A 76 -15.58 -30.49 14.29
C ILE A 76 -16.93 -29.89 14.62
N HIS A 77 -17.76 -30.67 15.29
CA HIS A 77 -18.87 -30.16 16.08
C HIS A 77 -18.27 -29.11 17.03
N ILE A 78 -18.38 -27.83 16.66
CA ILE A 78 -17.94 -26.71 17.51
C ILE A 78 -18.82 -26.81 18.74
N ARG A 79 -18.31 -27.47 19.79
CA ARG A 79 -18.88 -27.43 21.13
C ARG A 79 -19.02 -25.95 21.44
N SER A 80 -20.26 -25.49 21.55
CA SER A 80 -20.59 -24.12 21.92
C SER A 80 -19.74 -23.79 23.14
N ASP A 81 -18.79 -22.86 22.99
CA ASP A 81 -17.88 -22.52 24.08
C ASP A 81 -18.72 -22.09 25.29
N PRO A 82 -18.74 -22.88 26.39
CA PRO A 82 -19.59 -22.56 27.52
C PRO A 82 -19.20 -21.22 28.16
N ARG A 83 -17.97 -20.73 27.92
CA ARG A 83 -17.48 -19.47 28.49
C ARG A 83 -18.07 -18.24 27.80
N ASN A 84 -18.48 -18.34 26.53
CA ASN A 84 -19.12 -17.23 25.82
C ASN A 84 -20.63 -17.11 26.10
N ARG A 85 -21.26 -18.08 26.77
CA ARG A 85 -22.66 -17.94 27.22
C ARG A 85 -22.79 -16.90 28.33
N PHE A 86 -21.79 -16.79 29.20
CA PHE A 86 -21.82 -15.87 30.34
C PHE A 86 -21.71 -14.40 29.94
N LYS A 87 -21.16 -14.08 28.76
CA LYS A 87 -21.10 -12.70 28.25
C LYS A 87 -22.46 -12.11 27.88
N ARG A 88 -23.50 -12.94 27.76
CA ARG A 88 -24.87 -12.48 27.43
C ARG A 88 -25.66 -12.09 28.67
N TYR A 89 -25.20 -12.50 29.86
CA TYR A 89 -25.90 -12.24 31.10
C TYR A 89 -25.40 -10.95 31.72
N GLN A 90 -26.33 -10.16 32.24
CA GLN A 90 -26.05 -8.93 32.96
C GLN A 90 -25.68 -9.26 34.41
N GLU A 91 -24.83 -8.40 35.00
CA GLU A 91 -24.52 -8.42 36.42
C GLU A 91 -25.77 -8.11 37.25
N SER A 92 -25.80 -8.57 38.50
CA SER A 92 -26.91 -8.30 39.43
C SER A 92 -27.09 -6.82 39.67
N ILE A 93 -28.30 -6.30 39.42
CA ILE A 93 -28.66 -4.89 39.60
C ILE A 93 -29.62 -4.77 40.79
N ASN A 94 -29.49 -3.70 41.60
CA ASN A 94 -30.45 -3.32 42.65
C ASN A 94 -30.74 -4.41 43.71
N GLY A 95 -29.74 -5.26 44.02
CA GLY A 95 -29.88 -6.34 45.01
C GLY A 95 -30.66 -7.57 44.51
N TYR A 96 -31.05 -7.58 43.23
CA TYR A 96 -31.65 -8.75 42.61
C TYR A 96 -30.61 -9.83 42.34
N CYS A 97 -31.00 -11.08 42.54
CA CYS A 97 -30.13 -12.20 42.20
C CYS A 97 -29.91 -12.30 40.69
N PHE A 98 -28.82 -12.97 40.32
CA PHE A 98 -28.48 -13.27 38.92
C PHE A 98 -29.68 -13.76 38.10
N TYR A 99 -30.50 -14.66 38.67
CA TYR A 99 -31.64 -15.21 37.96
C TYR A 99 -32.75 -14.17 37.74
N GLN A 100 -33.04 -13.32 38.72
CA GLN A 100 -34.06 -12.29 38.55
C GLN A 100 -33.61 -11.22 37.55
N THR A 101 -32.34 -10.82 37.58
CA THR A 101 -31.82 -9.84 36.63
C THR A 101 -31.88 -10.34 35.18
N ASN A 102 -31.58 -11.63 34.96
CA ASN A 102 -31.46 -12.18 33.60
C ASN A 102 -32.74 -12.82 33.06
N PHE A 103 -33.64 -13.29 33.93
CA PHE A 103 -34.86 -14.00 33.54
C PHE A 103 -36.14 -13.32 34.01
N GLY A 104 -36.06 -12.26 34.83
CA GLY A 104 -37.21 -11.50 35.31
C GLY A 104 -38.26 -12.40 35.99
N SER A 105 -39.53 -12.17 35.68
CA SER A 105 -40.65 -12.96 36.19
C SER A 105 -40.61 -14.45 35.80
N ASN A 106 -39.79 -14.83 34.81
CA ASN A 106 -39.60 -16.22 34.40
C ASN A 106 -38.50 -16.94 35.21
N ALA A 107 -37.92 -16.30 36.22
CA ALA A 107 -36.90 -16.88 37.06
C ALA A 107 -37.45 -18.07 37.86
N LYS A 108 -37.02 -19.28 37.51
CA LYS A 108 -37.42 -20.53 38.19
C LYS A 108 -36.64 -20.80 39.48
N LYS A 109 -35.57 -20.04 39.71
CA LYS A 109 -34.66 -20.22 40.83
C LYS A 109 -34.35 -18.86 41.44
N GLN A 110 -34.36 -18.81 42.76
CA GLN A 110 -33.90 -17.66 43.54
C GLN A 110 -32.65 -18.09 44.32
N SER A 111 -31.64 -17.22 44.34
CA SER A 111 -30.45 -17.42 45.17
C SER A 111 -30.40 -16.34 46.24
N THR A 112 -30.27 -16.75 47.51
CA THR A 112 -30.15 -15.83 48.65
C THR A 112 -28.73 -15.27 48.78
N PRO A 113 -28.55 -13.99 49.12
CA PRO A 113 -29.59 -12.97 49.36
C PRO A 113 -30.11 -12.36 48.04
N CYS A 114 -31.43 -12.22 47.91
CA CYS A 114 -32.11 -11.59 46.77
C CYS A 114 -33.23 -10.69 47.28
N SER A 115 -33.26 -9.43 46.83
CA SER A 115 -34.30 -8.45 47.22
C SER A 115 -35.60 -8.56 46.42
N PHE A 116 -35.68 -9.46 45.45
CA PHE A 116 -36.91 -9.68 44.67
C PHE A 116 -37.93 -10.48 45.48
N HIS A 117 -39.10 -9.88 45.68
CA HIS A 117 -40.27 -10.53 46.24
C HIS A 117 -41.32 -10.66 45.13
N SER A 118 -41.71 -11.89 44.80
CA SER A 118 -42.87 -12.11 43.94
C SER A 118 -44.11 -11.69 44.73
N GLU A 119 -44.75 -10.61 44.33
CA GLU A 119 -46.07 -10.23 44.82
C GLU A 119 -47.06 -11.33 44.39
N ASN A 120 -47.86 -11.83 45.34
CA ASN A 120 -48.90 -12.85 45.09
C ASN A 120 -50.11 -12.25 44.39
#